data_AF-A0A9D9ZY99-F1
#
_entry.id   AF-A0A9D9ZY99-F1
#
_cell.length_a   1.000
_cell.length_b   1.000
_cell.length_c   1.000
_cell.angle_alpha   90.00
_cell.angle_beta   90.00
_cell.angle_gamma   90.00
#
_symmetry.space_group_name_H-M   'P 1'
#
loop_
_entity.id
_entity.type
_entity.pdbx_description
1 polymer ?
#
loop_
_entity_poly.entity_id
_entity_poly.type
_entity_poly.pdbx_seq_one_letter_code
_entity_poly.pdbx_strand_id
1 'polypeptide(L)'
;MAKQKANERPLVEDIRLLGRILGDVIREQEGEDAFNLIENIRKLSVAFRRDEDHTADKALKKLLKSLSADQTVSVIRAFTYFSHLANLAEDRHHIRRRAIHERAGDTQEGSIEVALSRLRWAGITPKTI
;
A
#
# COMPACT_ATOMS: atom_id res chain seq x y z
N MET A 1 7.47 19.66 3.44
CA MET A 1 6.20 18.94 3.16
C MET A 1 5.90 18.74 1.67
N ALA A 2 6.03 19.75 0.79
CA ALA A 2 5.72 19.58 -0.65
C ALA A 2 6.63 18.60 -1.41
N LYS A 3 7.93 18.53 -1.08
CA LYS A 3 8.92 17.62 -1.71
C LYS A 3 8.67 16.13 -1.38
N GLN A 4 8.10 15.86 -0.21
CA GLN A 4 7.76 14.51 0.28
C GLN A 4 6.53 13.97 -0.45
N LYS A 5 5.46 14.78 -0.56
CA LYS A 5 4.29 14.50 -1.40
C LYS A 5 4.65 14.29 -2.88
N ALA A 6 5.64 15.03 -3.40
CA ALA A 6 6.09 14.86 -4.77
C ALA A 6 6.76 13.50 -5.03
N ASN A 7 7.50 12.98 -4.06
CA ASN A 7 8.14 11.66 -4.11
C ASN A 7 7.14 10.50 -3.97
N GLU A 8 6.01 10.70 -3.33
CA GLU A 8 4.98 9.65 -3.15
C GLU A 8 4.06 9.49 -4.37
N ARG A 9 4.04 10.44 -5.30
CA ARG A 9 3.16 10.40 -6.49
C ARG A 9 3.29 9.10 -7.29
N PRO A 10 4.49 8.60 -7.64
CA PRO A 10 4.62 7.35 -8.38
C PRO A 10 4.04 6.14 -7.64
N LEU A 11 4.18 6.09 -6.30
CA LEU A 11 3.60 5.03 -5.49
C LEU A 11 2.07 5.06 -5.54
N VAL A 12 1.49 6.25 -5.38
CA VAL A 12 0.02 6.42 -5.43
C VAL A 12 -0.53 6.04 -6.81
N GLU A 13 0.19 6.37 -7.88
CA GLU A 13 -0.17 5.98 -9.25
C GLU A 13 -0.13 4.47 -9.46
N ASP A 14 0.90 3.79 -8.97
CA ASP A 14 1.02 2.34 -9.04
C ASP A 14 -0.11 1.63 -8.27
N ILE A 15 -0.39 2.07 -7.03
CA ILE A 15 -1.49 1.52 -6.22
C ILE A 15 -2.83 1.69 -6.95
N ARG A 16 -3.07 2.86 -7.55
CA ARG A 16 -4.30 3.12 -8.32
C ARG A 16 -4.37 2.26 -9.58
N LEU A 17 -3.26 2.06 -10.28
CA LEU A 17 -3.22 1.20 -11.47
C LEU A 17 -3.53 -0.25 -11.11
N LEU A 18 -2.82 -0.81 -10.13
CA LEU A 18 -3.02 -2.18 -9.68
C LEU A 18 -4.43 -2.39 -9.13
N GLY A 19 -4.97 -1.40 -8.42
CA GLY A 19 -6.36 -1.45 -7.94
C GLY A 19 -7.40 -1.46 -9.06
N ARG A 20 -7.18 -0.71 -10.15
CA ARG A 20 -8.06 -0.76 -11.34
C ARG A 20 -8.00 -2.13 -12.01
N ILE A 21 -6.79 -2.66 -12.23
CA ILE A 21 -6.59 -3.99 -12.83
C ILE A 21 -7.28 -5.06 -11.99
N LEU A 22 -7.12 -5.04 -10.67
CA LEU A 22 -7.80 -5.98 -9.78
C LEU A 22 -9.33 -5.85 -9.88
N GLY A 23 -9.85 -4.61 -9.94
CA GLY A 23 -11.27 -4.37 -10.14
C GLY A 23 -11.81 -4.97 -11.44
N ASP A 24 -11.06 -4.84 -12.52
CA ASP A 24 -11.41 -5.43 -13.82
C ASP A 24 -11.38 -6.97 -13.76
N VAL A 25 -10.37 -7.55 -13.13
CA VAL A 25 -10.28 -9.01 -12.92
C VAL A 25 -11.44 -9.52 -12.06
N ILE A 26 -11.81 -8.82 -10.98
CA ILE A 26 -12.96 -9.19 -10.14
C ILE A 26 -14.24 -9.19 -10.97
N ARG A 27 -14.45 -8.16 -11.81
CA ARG A 27 -15.60 -8.08 -12.70
C ARG A 27 -15.65 -9.25 -13.68
N GLU A 28 -14.52 -9.61 -14.27
CA GLU A 28 -14.43 -10.72 -15.22
C GLU A 28 -14.63 -12.10 -14.58
N GLN A 29 -14.11 -12.30 -13.36
CA GLN A 29 -14.08 -13.62 -12.71
C GLN A 29 -15.30 -13.88 -11.81
N GLU A 30 -15.78 -12.87 -11.10
CA GLU A 30 -16.85 -12.99 -10.09
C GLU A 30 -18.11 -12.17 -10.45
N GLY A 31 -18.05 -11.39 -11.53
CA GLY A 31 -19.18 -10.63 -12.06
C GLY A 31 -19.32 -9.21 -11.51
N GLU A 32 -20.23 -8.46 -12.12
CA GLU A 32 -20.47 -7.04 -11.81
C GLU A 32 -21.01 -6.84 -10.38
N ASP A 33 -21.85 -7.75 -9.88
CA ASP A 33 -22.43 -7.66 -8.54
C ASP A 33 -21.38 -7.78 -7.44
N ALA A 34 -20.41 -8.70 -7.61
CA ALA A 34 -19.29 -8.87 -6.68
C ALA A 34 -18.40 -7.62 -6.67
N PHE A 35 -18.06 -7.10 -7.85
CA PHE A 35 -17.32 -5.86 -8.00
C PHE A 35 -18.01 -4.68 -7.30
N ASN A 36 -19.31 -4.49 -7.55
CA ASN A 36 -20.10 -3.42 -6.95
C ASN A 36 -20.18 -3.53 -5.43
N LEU A 37 -20.32 -4.74 -4.89
CA LEU A 37 -20.30 -4.99 -3.46
C LEU A 37 -18.97 -4.54 -2.83
N ILE A 38 -17.85 -4.99 -3.41
CA ILE A 38 -16.50 -4.67 -2.93
C ILE A 38 -16.24 -3.15 -3.01
N GLU A 39 -16.61 -2.51 -4.13
CA GLU A 39 -16.48 -1.06 -4.29
C GLU A 39 -17.35 -0.27 -3.31
N ASN A 40 -18.55 -0.74 -3.00
CA ASN A 40 -19.42 -0.11 -2.02
C ASN A 40 -18.80 -0.17 -0.61
N ILE A 41 -18.29 -1.34 -0.21
CA ILE A 41 -17.57 -1.52 1.06
C ILE A 41 -16.35 -0.58 1.12
N ARG A 42 -15.58 -0.48 0.03
CA ARG A 42 -14.41 0.41 -0.06
C ARG A 42 -14.80 1.88 0.10
N LYS A 43 -15.84 2.34 -0.61
CA LYS A 43 -16.32 3.73 -0.55
C LYS A 43 -16.79 4.10 0.86
N LEU A 44 -17.61 3.26 1.49
CA LEU A 44 -18.08 3.48 2.86
C LEU A 44 -16.92 3.51 3.86
N SER A 45 -15.95 2.61 3.72
CA SER A 45 -14.76 2.57 4.59
C SER A 45 -13.91 3.83 4.47
N VAL A 46 -13.74 4.36 3.25
CA VAL A 46 -13.01 5.61 3.01
C VAL A 46 -13.75 6.82 3.56
N ALA A 47 -15.06 6.92 3.32
CA ALA A 47 -15.88 8.03 3.83
C ALA A 47 -15.83 8.10 5.36
N PHE A 48 -16.01 6.96 6.04
CA PHE A 48 -15.89 6.90 7.49
C PHE A 48 -14.49 7.31 7.98
N ARG A 49 -13.43 6.79 7.37
CA ARG A 49 -12.06 7.03 7.84
C ARG A 49 -11.55 8.45 7.55
N ARG A 50 -12.01 9.09 6.48
CA ARG A 50 -11.53 10.41 6.05
C ARG A 50 -12.36 11.54 6.65
N ASP A 51 -13.68 11.38 6.68
CA ASP A 51 -14.63 12.46 6.98
C ASP A 51 -15.37 12.24 8.31
N GLU A 52 -14.96 11.24 9.10
CA GLU A 52 -15.60 10.83 10.37
C GLU A 52 -17.11 10.59 10.23
N ASP A 53 -17.54 10.16 9.04
CA ASP A 53 -18.95 10.01 8.72
C ASP A 53 -19.56 8.79 9.45
N HIS A 54 -20.23 9.06 10.56
CA HIS A 54 -20.96 8.06 11.35
C HIS A 54 -22.15 7.43 10.61
N THR A 55 -22.69 8.09 9.58
CA THR A 55 -23.74 7.48 8.75
C THR A 55 -23.15 6.41 7.83
N ALA A 56 -21.97 6.68 7.25
CA ALA A 56 -21.21 5.70 6.48
C ALA A 56 -20.80 4.48 7.33
N ASP A 57 -20.39 4.68 8.59
CA ASP A 57 -20.09 3.58 9.53
C ASP A 57 -21.31 2.69 9.80
N LYS A 58 -22.48 3.29 10.06
CA LYS A 58 -23.73 2.52 10.26
C LYS A 58 -24.11 1.74 9.01
N ALA A 59 -24.00 2.35 7.82
CA ALA A 59 -24.27 1.70 6.55
C ALA A 59 -23.31 0.54 6.28
N LEU A 60 -22.01 0.74 6.53
CA LEU A 60 -20.97 -0.28 6.40
C LEU A 60 -21.26 -1.47 7.32
N LYS A 61 -21.52 -1.22 8.61
CA LYS A 61 -21.85 -2.27 9.58
C LYS A 61 -23.09 -3.05 9.19
N LYS A 62 -24.12 -2.37 8.67
CA LYS A 62 -25.34 -3.04 8.19
C LYS A 62 -25.04 -3.93 6.99
N LEU A 63 -24.28 -3.42 6.01
CA LEU A 63 -23.90 -4.16 4.81
C LEU A 63 -23.08 -5.42 5.15
N LEU A 64 -22.06 -5.28 6.01
CA LEU A 64 -21.22 -6.39 6.43
C LEU A 64 -22.02 -7.48 7.17
N LYS A 65 -23.02 -7.10 7.96
CA LYS A 65 -23.91 -8.05 8.65
C LYS A 65 -24.88 -8.80 7.72
N SER A 66 -25.15 -8.25 6.53
CA SER A 66 -26.07 -8.86 5.56
C SER A 66 -25.39 -9.77 4.54
N LEU A 67 -24.06 -9.89 4.56
CA LEU A 67 -23.34 -10.72 3.59
C LEU A 67 -23.64 -12.20 3.80
N SER A 68 -23.82 -12.92 2.69
CA SER A 68 -23.76 -14.37 2.72
C SER A 68 -22.33 -14.86 3.03
N ALA A 69 -22.19 -16.15 3.34
CA ALA A 69 -20.87 -16.76 3.55
C ALA A 69 -19.98 -16.61 2.30
N ASP A 70 -20.53 -16.88 1.10
CA ASP A 70 -19.80 -16.78 -0.16
C ASP A 70 -19.38 -15.34 -0.47
N GLN A 71 -20.28 -14.37 -0.26
CA GLN A 71 -19.97 -12.96 -0.39
C GLN A 71 -18.88 -12.52 0.59
N THR A 72 -18.92 -13.01 1.82
CA THR A 72 -17.91 -12.72 2.85
C THR A 72 -16.54 -13.23 2.41
N VAL A 73 -16.44 -14.45 1.89
CA VAL A 73 -15.19 -15.02 1.38
C VAL A 73 -14.66 -14.22 0.19
N SER A 74 -15.52 -13.86 -0.77
CA SER A 74 -15.18 -13.03 -1.93
C SER A 74 -14.62 -11.67 -1.50
N VAL A 75 -15.31 -10.98 -0.60
CA VAL A 75 -14.88 -9.68 -0.05
C VAL A 75 -13.53 -9.79 0.64
N ILE A 76 -13.34 -10.75 1.54
CA ILE A 76 -12.06 -10.95 2.25
C ILE A 76 -10.92 -11.20 1.26
N ARG A 77 -11.15 -12.07 0.26
CA ARG A 77 -10.16 -12.37 -0.79
C ARG A 77 -9.77 -11.13 -1.56
N ALA A 78 -10.74 -10.33 -2.01
CA ALA A 78 -10.49 -9.10 -2.76
C ALA A 78 -9.66 -8.11 -1.94
N PHE A 79 -10.02 -7.83 -0.68
CA PHE A 79 -9.25 -6.92 0.18
C PHE A 79 -7.85 -7.45 0.53
N THR A 80 -7.69 -8.78 0.61
CA THR A 80 -6.37 -9.41 0.76
C THR A 80 -5.50 -9.15 -0.46
N TYR A 81 -6.04 -9.33 -1.67
CA TYR A 81 -5.31 -8.99 -2.90
C TYR A 81 -4.99 -7.50 -3.03
N PHE A 82 -5.91 -6.61 -2.68
CA PHE A 82 -5.61 -5.17 -2.62
C PHE A 82 -4.42 -4.88 -1.70
N SER A 83 -4.38 -5.51 -0.52
CA SER A 83 -3.30 -5.33 0.45
C SER A 83 -1.96 -5.84 -0.08
N HIS A 84 -1.95 -7.01 -0.73
CA HIS A 84 -0.74 -7.54 -1.36
C HIS A 84 -0.23 -6.66 -2.51
N LEU A 85 -1.13 -6.14 -3.35
CA LEU A 85 -0.77 -5.23 -4.44
C LEU A 85 -0.23 -3.89 -3.91
N ALA A 86 -0.80 -3.37 -2.83
CA ALA A 86 -0.29 -2.17 -2.18
C ALA A 86 1.13 -2.38 -1.64
N ASN A 87 1.39 -3.50 -0.95
CA ASN A 87 2.72 -3.85 -0.46
C ASN A 87 3.72 -3.98 -1.62
N LEU A 88 3.34 -4.65 -2.71
CA LEU A 88 4.20 -4.78 -3.88
C LEU A 88 4.54 -3.43 -4.52
N ALA A 89 3.56 -2.52 -4.59
CA ALA A 89 3.78 -1.16 -5.09
C ALA A 89 4.77 -0.38 -4.19
N GLU A 90 4.64 -0.51 -2.87
CA GLU A 90 5.53 0.09 -1.88
C GLU A 90 6.97 -0.45 -2.00
N ASP A 91 7.14 -1.77 -2.11
CA ASP A 91 8.44 -2.40 -2.33
C ASP A 91 9.11 -1.90 -3.62
N ARG A 92 8.34 -1.84 -4.72
CA ARG A 92 8.84 -1.33 -6.01
C ARG A 92 9.19 0.15 -5.93
N HIS A 93 8.45 0.93 -5.15
CA HIS A 93 8.76 2.33 -4.90
C HIS A 93 10.05 2.49 -4.09
N HIS A 94 10.24 1.68 -3.04
CA HIS A 94 11.48 1.67 -2.25
C HIS A 94 12.70 1.33 -3.11
N ILE A 95 12.61 0.31 -3.97
CA ILE A 95 13.69 -0.05 -4.91
C ILE A 95 14.00 1.13 -5.85
N ARG A 96 12.98 1.77 -6.43
CA ARG A 96 13.15 2.95 -7.30
C ARG A 96 13.88 4.08 -6.58
N ARG A 97 13.47 4.39 -5.35
CA ARG A 97 14.11 5.45 -4.55
C ARG A 97 15.55 5.12 -4.22
N ARG A 98 15.83 3.88 -3.80
CA ARG A 98 17.18 3.42 -3.48
C ARG A 98 18.11 3.57 -4.69
N ALA A 99 17.69 3.14 -5.87
CA ALA A 99 18.49 3.24 -7.09
C ALA A 99 18.80 4.70 -7.47
N ILE A 100 17.88 5.65 -7.22
CA ILE A 100 18.12 7.08 -7.45
C ILE A 100 19.20 7.61 -6.49
N HIS A 101 19.10 7.28 -5.20
CA HIS A 101 20.07 7.71 -4.19
C HIS A 101 21.47 7.11 -4.43
N GLU A 102 21.55 5.81 -4.74
CA GLU A 102 22.82 5.15 -5.07
C GLU A 102 23.51 5.80 -6.28
N ARG A 103 22.75 6.13 -7.34
CA ARG A 103 23.30 6.82 -8.53
C ARG A 103 23.73 8.26 -8.25
N ALA A 104 23.11 8.92 -7.28
CA ALA A 104 23.49 10.27 -6.86
C ALA A 104 24.73 10.29 -5.95
N GLY A 105 25.24 9.11 -5.54
CA GLY A 105 26.34 9.00 -4.58
C GLY A 105 25.93 9.32 -3.14
N ASP A 106 24.63 9.36 -2.84
CA ASP A 106 24.11 9.63 -1.50
C ASP A 106 24.24 8.38 -0.62
N THR A 107 25.05 8.46 0.43
CA THR A 107 25.07 7.43 1.48
C THR A 107 23.84 7.56 2.38
N GLN A 108 22.89 6.61 2.27
CA GLN A 108 21.66 6.60 3.06
C GLN A 108 21.92 6.21 4.53
N GLU A 109 21.31 6.93 5.48
CA GLU A 109 21.28 6.48 6.88
C GLU A 109 20.69 5.06 6.98
N GLY A 110 21.32 4.21 7.80
CA GLY A 110 20.97 2.79 7.93
C GLY A 110 21.61 1.86 6.90
N SER A 111 22.35 2.39 5.91
CA SER A 111 23.13 1.55 5.00
C SER A 111 24.41 1.01 5.65
N ILE A 112 24.91 -0.12 5.13
CA ILE A 112 26.19 -0.72 5.57
C ILE A 112 27.35 0.26 5.38
N GLU A 113 27.34 1.05 4.30
CA GLU A 113 28.38 2.04 4.03
C GLU A 113 28.41 3.16 5.06
N VAL A 114 27.24 3.68 5.48
CA VAL A 114 27.15 4.65 6.58
C VAL A 114 27.57 4.01 7.90
N ALA A 115 27.14 2.78 8.18
CA ALA A 115 27.53 2.07 9.40
C ALA A 115 29.06 1.87 9.47
N LEU A 116 29.68 1.37 8.41
CA LEU A 116 31.14 1.20 8.32
C LEU A 116 31.88 2.54 8.40
N SER A 117 31.34 3.60 7.81
CA SER A 117 31.93 4.94 7.91
C SER A 117 31.86 5.50 9.32
N ARG A 118 30.75 5.29 10.04
CA ARG A 118 30.61 5.66 11.47
C ARG A 118 31.57 4.87 12.35
N LEU A 119 31.69 3.56 12.12
CA LEU A 119 32.63 2.69 12.84
C LEU A 119 34.08 3.14 12.63
N ARG A 120 34.47 3.45 11.38
CA ARG A 120 35.79 4.03 11.08
C ARG A 120 36.01 5.37 11.77
N TRP A 121 35.02 6.26 11.78
CA TRP A 121 35.12 7.56 12.45
C TRP A 121 35.23 7.44 13.97
N ALA A 122 34.61 6.40 14.56
CA ALA A 122 34.76 6.02 15.96
C ALA A 122 36.07 5.26 16.26
N GLY A 123 36.95 5.06 15.28
CA GLY A 123 38.23 4.37 15.46
C GLY A 123 38.14 2.85 15.57
N ILE A 124 37.00 2.24 15.25
CA ILE A 124 36.81 0.78 15.29
C ILE A 124 37.42 0.17 14.02
N THR A 125 38.37 -0.74 14.19
CA THR A 125 39.11 -1.35 13.08
C THR A 125 38.43 -2.62 12.56
N PRO A 126 38.68 -3.05 11.31
CA PRO A 126 38.14 -4.31 10.79
C PRO A 126 38.56 -5.57 11.54
N LYS A 127 39.59 -5.51 12.39
CA LYS A 127 39.97 -6.64 13.27
C LYS A 127 39.08 -6.75 14.51
N THR A 128 38.30 -5.73 14.81
CA THR A 128 37.47 -5.61 16.01
C THR A 128 36.02 -6.10 15.78
N ILE A 129 35.65 -6.37 14.52
CA ILE A 129 34.32 -6.80 14.06
C ILE A 129 34.49 -8.10 13.28
#